data_AF-A0A963IL63-F1
#
_entry.id   AF-A0A963IL63-F1
#
_cell.length_a   1.000
_cell.length_b   1.000
_cell.length_c   1.000
_cell.angle_alpha   90.00
_cell.angle_beta   90.00
_cell.angle_gamma   90.00
#
_symmetry.space_group_name_H-M   'P 1'
#
loop_
_entity.id
_entity.type
_entity.pdbx_description
1 polymer ?
#
loop_
_entity_poly.entity_id
_entity_poly.type
_entity_poly.pdbx_seq_one_letter_code
_entity_poly.pdbx_strand_id
1 'polypeptide(L)'
;SEAVDRLQGELAAAGVHDAEIYGRPKHIYSIWNKMRKKDVAFTEVYDVRALRVIVSDVKDCYTALGIVHHIWSPIGSEFDDYIAHPKGNDYRSLHTAVHCPDGRALEVQIRTREMHNHAELGVAAHWRYKEGSKATPEDRYDKKIAWLRQLLSWRDEAVDSSDWVKHYKQAAFDETIYILTPQGRVVDLPRGATPVDFAYRVHTDIGHRCRGAKVDGALVPLNTQLATGQRVEIVLAKHGGPSRDWLNASLGYVFTHRSRAKVRQWFATLALEDMLAEGRSAVSRELQRMGQAGISLDELADRLGFARCDDLFIAVARAKLNMRQLQAAVRGGEAPTDEDPIEFQVSEQRPSDHAEKGILIVGMGRLLTQLAGCCKPVPPDPIVGFVTRGKGVSVHRADCRNFSNMRAMNPERVIETSWGGGAEGIFAVDIVIDAHDRQGLLRDVSDVLAREKLNVIAVNTQSRQGDALMRFTAEVSSISQLDRTLTLLRGVEGVVSARRA
;
A
#
# COMPACT_ATOMS: atom_id res chain seq x y z
N SER A 1 -23.66 -33.43 -43.35
CA SER A 1 -22.46 -34.25 -43.69
C SER A 1 -22.86 -35.68 -43.47
N GLU A 2 -22.64 -36.58 -44.41
CA GLU A 2 -23.23 -37.93 -44.47
C GLU A 2 -23.31 -38.67 -43.11
N ALA A 3 -22.25 -38.61 -42.28
CA ALA A 3 -22.23 -39.21 -40.94
C ALA A 3 -23.20 -38.56 -39.92
N VAL A 4 -23.39 -37.24 -39.98
CA VAL A 4 -24.34 -36.49 -39.14
C VAL A 4 -25.76 -36.85 -39.55
N ASP A 5 -26.04 -36.82 -40.85
CA ASP A 5 -27.38 -37.04 -41.40
C ASP A 5 -27.84 -38.49 -41.12
N ARG A 6 -26.92 -39.46 -41.25
CA ARG A 6 -27.16 -40.87 -40.91
C ARG A 6 -27.42 -41.07 -39.42
N LEU A 7 -26.59 -40.50 -38.55
CA LEU A 7 -26.75 -40.66 -37.10
C LEU A 7 -28.04 -39.99 -36.61
N GLN A 8 -28.42 -38.85 -37.19
CA GLN A 8 -29.66 -38.16 -36.87
C GLN A 8 -30.90 -38.98 -37.26
N GLY A 9 -30.88 -39.64 -38.42
CA GLY A 9 -31.97 -40.51 -38.86
C GLY A 9 -32.18 -41.71 -37.93
N GLU A 10 -31.10 -42.40 -37.56
CA GLU A 10 -31.15 -43.58 -36.67
C GLU A 10 -31.56 -43.21 -35.23
N LEU A 11 -31.11 -42.05 -34.72
CA LEU A 11 -31.54 -41.54 -33.41
C LEU A 11 -33.03 -41.22 -33.39
N ALA A 12 -33.55 -40.60 -34.45
CA ALA A 12 -34.97 -40.31 -34.58
C ALA A 12 -35.81 -41.60 -34.67
N ALA A 13 -35.32 -42.63 -35.39
CA ALA A 13 -35.99 -43.93 -35.47
C ALA A 13 -36.02 -44.67 -34.12
N ALA A 14 -35.01 -44.46 -33.27
CA ALA A 14 -34.94 -45.00 -31.91
C ALA A 14 -35.71 -44.19 -30.85
N GLY A 15 -36.43 -43.13 -31.26
CA GLY A 15 -37.25 -42.29 -30.38
C GLY A 15 -36.52 -41.14 -29.69
N VAL A 16 -35.29 -40.82 -30.09
CA VAL A 16 -34.52 -39.67 -29.58
C VAL A 16 -34.63 -38.51 -30.57
N HIS A 17 -35.71 -37.74 -30.48
CA HIS A 17 -36.01 -36.68 -31.45
C HIS A 17 -35.27 -35.36 -31.17
N ASP A 18 -34.88 -35.08 -29.91
CA ASP A 18 -34.26 -33.82 -29.48
C ASP A 18 -32.71 -33.86 -29.48
N ALA A 19 -32.10 -34.64 -30.38
CA ALA A 19 -30.65 -34.75 -30.49
C ALA A 19 -30.06 -33.69 -31.43
N GLU A 20 -29.09 -32.91 -30.94
CA GLU A 20 -28.27 -32.02 -31.76
C GLU A 20 -26.92 -32.66 -32.09
N ILE A 21 -26.62 -32.75 -33.39
CA ILE A 21 -25.40 -33.39 -33.88
C ILE A 21 -24.65 -32.43 -34.78
N TYR A 22 -23.39 -32.15 -34.47
CA TYR A 22 -22.56 -31.31 -35.30
C TYR A 22 -21.08 -31.70 -35.25
N GLY A 23 -20.35 -31.31 -36.30
CA GLY A 23 -18.91 -31.47 -36.37
C GLY A 23 -18.18 -30.51 -35.42
N ARG A 24 -17.31 -31.06 -34.58
CA ARG A 24 -16.49 -30.28 -33.65
C ARG A 24 -15.10 -30.02 -34.29
N PRO A 25 -14.75 -28.77 -34.64
CA PRO A 25 -13.38 -28.46 -35.02
C PRO A 25 -12.46 -28.62 -33.81
N LYS A 26 -11.30 -29.26 -34.00
CA LYS A 26 -10.27 -29.37 -32.96
C LYS A 26 -9.49 -28.06 -32.86
N HIS A 27 -9.24 -27.57 -31.65
CA HIS A 27 -8.41 -26.40 -31.44
C HIS A 27 -6.97 -26.65 -31.89
N ILE A 28 -6.36 -25.67 -32.57
CA ILE A 28 -4.98 -25.74 -33.11
C ILE A 28 -3.97 -26.12 -32.02
N TYR A 29 -4.12 -25.56 -30.82
CA TYR A 29 -3.26 -25.89 -29.68
C TYR A 29 -3.37 -27.36 -29.24
N SER A 30 -4.57 -27.94 -29.27
CA SER A 30 -4.79 -29.35 -28.93
C SER A 30 -4.23 -30.29 -29.99
N ILE A 31 -4.29 -29.90 -31.27
CA ILE A 31 -3.65 -30.62 -32.38
C ILE A 31 -2.14 -30.65 -32.16
N TRP A 32 -1.52 -29.48 -31.90
CA TRP A 32 -0.09 -29.36 -31.65
C TRP A 32 0.39 -30.18 -30.45
N ASN A 33 -0.32 -30.14 -29.33
CA ASN A 33 0.03 -30.95 -28.15
C ASN A 33 -0.10 -32.47 -28.41
N LYS A 34 -1.11 -32.91 -29.18
CA LYS A 34 -1.29 -34.33 -29.52
C LYS A 34 -0.17 -34.83 -30.44
N MET A 35 0.27 -34.00 -31.40
CA MET A 35 1.43 -34.28 -32.23
C MET A 35 2.71 -34.44 -31.40
N ARG A 36 2.96 -33.50 -30.47
CA ARG A 36 4.17 -33.53 -29.63
C ARG A 36 4.20 -34.71 -28.65
N LYS A 37 3.04 -35.09 -28.09
CA LYS A 37 2.94 -36.17 -27.08
C LYS A 37 2.99 -37.58 -27.69
N LYS A 38 2.54 -37.74 -28.93
CA LYS A 38 2.53 -39.03 -29.65
C LYS A 38 3.61 -39.16 -30.74
N ASP A 39 4.42 -38.12 -30.94
CA ASP A 39 5.47 -38.02 -31.97
C ASP A 39 4.97 -38.40 -33.38
N VAL A 40 3.79 -37.90 -33.75
CA VAL A 40 3.10 -38.20 -35.01
C VAL A 40 3.07 -37.00 -35.95
N ALA A 41 3.16 -37.27 -37.25
CA ALA A 41 3.19 -36.24 -38.29
C ALA A 41 1.85 -35.48 -38.41
N PHE A 42 1.91 -34.24 -38.88
CA PHE A 42 0.73 -33.36 -39.02
C PHE A 42 -0.39 -33.98 -39.87
N THR A 43 -0.01 -34.77 -40.88
CA THR A 43 -0.91 -35.49 -41.79
C THR A 43 -1.73 -36.58 -41.10
N GLU A 44 -1.20 -37.23 -40.06
CA GLU A 44 -1.90 -38.27 -39.30
C GLU A 44 -2.91 -37.69 -38.29
N VAL A 45 -2.70 -36.44 -37.85
CA VAL A 45 -3.61 -35.76 -36.91
C VAL A 45 -4.79 -35.08 -37.63
N TYR A 46 -4.63 -34.77 -38.91
CA TYR A 46 -5.69 -34.19 -39.77
C TYR A 46 -6.82 -35.17 -40.11
N ASP A 47 -6.60 -36.47 -39.91
CA ASP A 47 -7.57 -37.50 -40.31
C ASP A 47 -8.67 -37.78 -39.26
N VAL A 48 -8.60 -37.12 -38.10
CA VAL A 48 -9.53 -37.38 -37.00
C VAL A 48 -10.67 -36.36 -36.96
N ARG A 49 -11.76 -36.71 -37.63
CA ARG A 49 -13.04 -36.02 -37.53
C ARG A 49 -13.63 -36.24 -36.14
N ALA A 50 -14.25 -35.20 -35.57
CA ALA A 50 -14.93 -35.29 -34.29
C ALA A 50 -16.40 -34.88 -34.44
N LEU A 51 -17.30 -35.70 -33.94
CA LEU A 51 -18.72 -35.39 -33.81
C LEU A 51 -19.08 -35.14 -32.36
N ARG A 52 -20.02 -34.23 -32.16
CA ARG A 52 -20.63 -33.98 -30.88
C ARG A 52 -22.12 -34.22 -30.98
N VAL A 53 -22.63 -35.03 -30.07
CA VAL A 53 -24.05 -35.38 -29.92
C VAL A 53 -24.52 -34.81 -28.57
N ILE A 54 -25.53 -33.95 -28.61
CA ILE A 54 -26.16 -33.37 -27.43
C ILE A 54 -27.58 -33.88 -27.35
N VAL A 55 -27.91 -34.53 -26.24
CA VAL A 55 -29.26 -35.09 -25.98
C VAL A 55 -29.88 -34.44 -24.73
N SER A 56 -31.14 -34.75 -24.46
CA SER A 56 -31.87 -34.22 -23.30
C SER A 56 -31.46 -34.92 -22.00
N ASP A 57 -31.52 -36.25 -21.98
CA ASP A 57 -31.33 -37.04 -20.76
C ASP A 57 -30.12 -37.98 -20.80
N VAL A 58 -29.66 -38.37 -19.61
CA VAL A 58 -28.53 -39.32 -19.46
C VAL A 58 -28.85 -40.68 -20.07
N LYS A 59 -30.10 -41.13 -19.99
CA LYS A 59 -30.55 -42.37 -20.63
C LYS A 59 -30.30 -42.32 -22.14
N ASP A 60 -30.60 -41.19 -22.77
CA ASP A 60 -30.43 -40.99 -24.20
C ASP A 60 -28.94 -40.91 -24.60
N CYS A 61 -28.05 -40.53 -23.68
CA CYS A 61 -26.60 -40.59 -23.95
C CYS A 61 -26.15 -42.03 -24.21
N TYR A 62 -26.62 -42.98 -23.39
CA TYR A 62 -26.28 -44.40 -23.55
C TYR A 62 -27.04 -45.04 -24.72
N THR A 63 -28.28 -44.62 -25.00
CA THR A 63 -29.00 -45.01 -26.22
C THR A 63 -28.23 -44.56 -27.48
N ALA A 64 -27.78 -43.31 -27.50
CA ALA A 64 -26.99 -42.77 -28.60
C ALA A 64 -25.63 -43.47 -28.75
N LEU A 65 -24.98 -43.84 -27.64
CA LEU A 65 -23.75 -44.64 -27.68
C LEU A 65 -23.99 -45.99 -28.36
N GLY A 66 -25.06 -46.69 -27.99
CA GLY A 66 -25.44 -47.97 -28.59
C GLY A 66 -25.70 -47.85 -30.09
N ILE A 67 -26.39 -46.79 -30.52
CA ILE A 67 -26.65 -46.52 -31.95
C ILE A 67 -25.35 -46.19 -32.70
N VAL A 68 -24.45 -45.40 -32.11
CA VAL A 68 -23.13 -45.11 -32.69
C VAL A 68 -22.32 -46.40 -32.91
N HIS A 69 -22.33 -47.32 -31.94
CA HIS A 69 -21.65 -48.63 -32.05
C HIS A 69 -22.36 -49.62 -32.97
N HIS A 70 -23.64 -49.40 -33.28
CA HIS A 70 -24.38 -50.16 -34.28
C HIS A 70 -24.06 -49.70 -35.70
N ILE A 71 -23.96 -48.38 -35.92
CA ILE A 71 -23.67 -47.78 -37.22
C ILE A 71 -22.19 -47.94 -37.59
N TRP A 72 -21.29 -47.86 -36.62
CA TRP A 72 -19.84 -47.90 -36.81
C TRP A 72 -19.17 -48.84 -35.81
N SER A 73 -18.13 -49.54 -36.27
CA SER A 73 -17.41 -50.51 -35.43
C SER A 73 -16.55 -49.79 -34.38
N PRO A 74 -16.71 -50.07 -33.07
CA PRO A 74 -15.93 -49.42 -32.02
C PRO A 74 -14.46 -49.84 -32.03
N ILE A 75 -13.58 -48.89 -31.76
CA ILE A 75 -12.14 -49.14 -31.59
C ILE A 75 -11.90 -49.58 -30.14
N GLY A 76 -11.30 -50.76 -29.96
CA GLY A 76 -10.97 -51.30 -28.64
C GLY A 76 -10.10 -50.35 -27.83
N SER A 77 -10.37 -50.23 -26.53
CA SER A 77 -9.61 -49.40 -25.58
C SER A 77 -9.76 -47.88 -25.72
N GLU A 78 -10.59 -47.38 -26.63
CA GLU A 78 -10.83 -45.94 -26.88
C GLU A 78 -12.28 -45.54 -26.52
N PHE A 79 -12.79 -46.08 -25.40
CA PHE A 79 -14.06 -45.69 -24.80
C PHE A 79 -13.85 -45.23 -23.36
N ASP A 80 -14.28 -44.00 -23.07
CA ASP A 80 -14.26 -43.42 -21.73
C ASP A 80 -15.67 -42.97 -21.32
N ASP A 81 -16.13 -43.47 -20.18
CA ASP A 81 -17.38 -43.04 -19.55
C ASP A 81 -17.10 -41.98 -18.46
N TYR A 82 -17.00 -40.71 -18.89
CA TYR A 82 -16.88 -39.60 -17.94
C TYR A 82 -18.23 -39.17 -17.34
N ILE A 83 -19.35 -39.81 -17.68
CA ILE A 83 -20.62 -39.57 -16.99
C ILE A 83 -20.60 -40.31 -15.64
N ALA A 84 -20.18 -41.58 -15.65
CA ALA A 84 -20.02 -42.39 -14.46
C ALA A 84 -18.77 -42.02 -13.65
N HIS A 85 -17.67 -41.66 -14.34
CA HIS A 85 -16.40 -41.28 -13.71
C HIS A 85 -15.95 -39.88 -14.18
N PRO A 86 -16.51 -38.79 -13.60
CA PRO A 86 -16.16 -37.44 -13.99
C PRO A 86 -14.67 -37.13 -13.82
N LYS A 87 -14.12 -36.27 -14.67
CA LYS A 87 -12.75 -35.75 -14.49
C LYS A 87 -12.70 -34.79 -13.30
N GLY A 88 -11.50 -34.47 -12.80
CA GLY A 88 -11.31 -33.58 -11.63
C GLY A 88 -11.91 -32.17 -11.76
N ASN A 89 -12.30 -31.74 -12.95
CA ASN A 89 -13.02 -30.50 -13.24
C ASN A 89 -14.55 -30.67 -13.37
N ASP A 90 -15.11 -31.79 -12.89
CA ASP A 90 -16.52 -32.22 -13.06
C ASP A 90 -16.97 -32.31 -14.54
N TYR A 91 -16.03 -32.51 -15.46
CA TYR A 91 -16.35 -32.76 -16.86
C TYR A 91 -17.05 -34.11 -17.04
N ARG A 92 -18.23 -34.08 -17.67
CA ARG A 92 -19.08 -35.25 -17.94
C ARG A 92 -19.40 -35.36 -19.43
N SER A 93 -19.09 -36.51 -20.03
CA SER A 93 -19.40 -36.87 -21.43
C SER A 93 -18.99 -38.32 -21.68
N LEU A 94 -19.67 -39.02 -22.60
CA LEU A 94 -19.18 -40.29 -23.15
C LEU A 94 -18.27 -39.98 -24.33
N HIS A 95 -17.06 -40.56 -24.35
CA HIS A 95 -16.13 -40.43 -25.46
C HIS A 95 -15.92 -41.81 -26.07
N THR A 96 -16.09 -41.94 -27.38
CA THR A 96 -15.82 -43.17 -28.10
C THR A 96 -15.16 -42.88 -29.45
N ALA A 97 -14.20 -43.72 -29.84
CA ALA A 97 -13.68 -43.73 -31.20
C ALA A 97 -14.23 -44.94 -31.98
N VAL A 98 -14.66 -44.70 -33.22
CA VAL A 98 -15.23 -45.73 -34.10
C VAL A 98 -14.59 -45.70 -35.49
N HIS A 99 -14.54 -46.84 -36.18
CA HIS A 99 -14.14 -46.94 -37.58
C HIS A 99 -15.33 -46.64 -38.50
N CYS A 100 -15.16 -45.65 -39.37
CA CYS A 100 -16.10 -45.37 -40.45
C CYS A 100 -15.89 -46.33 -41.64
N PRO A 101 -16.91 -46.50 -42.52
CA PRO A 101 -16.80 -47.39 -43.69
C PRO A 101 -15.71 -46.98 -44.68
N ASP A 102 -15.25 -45.74 -44.63
CA ASP A 102 -14.14 -45.21 -45.42
C ASP A 102 -12.75 -45.52 -44.80
N GLY A 103 -12.70 -46.34 -43.75
CA GLY A 103 -11.48 -46.78 -43.07
C GLY A 103 -10.91 -45.80 -42.05
N ARG A 104 -11.49 -44.59 -41.94
CA ARG A 104 -11.00 -43.54 -41.05
C ARG A 104 -11.59 -43.63 -39.65
N ALA A 105 -10.89 -43.03 -38.68
CA ALA A 105 -11.36 -42.96 -37.30
C ALA A 105 -12.25 -41.72 -37.07
N LEU A 106 -13.38 -41.94 -36.40
CA LEU A 106 -14.32 -40.90 -36.00
C LEU A 106 -14.42 -40.87 -34.48
N GLU A 107 -14.06 -39.74 -33.88
CA GLU A 107 -14.25 -39.50 -32.44
C GLU A 107 -15.67 -38.95 -32.21
N VAL A 108 -16.48 -39.60 -31.36
CA VAL A 108 -17.83 -39.16 -31.02
C VAL A 108 -17.91 -38.81 -29.54
N GLN A 109 -18.42 -37.62 -29.24
CA GLN A 109 -18.65 -37.13 -27.89
C GLN A 109 -20.14 -36.97 -27.63
N ILE A 110 -20.67 -37.72 -26.68
CA ILE A 110 -22.10 -37.74 -26.34
C ILE A 110 -22.28 -37.17 -24.94
N ARG A 111 -23.22 -36.25 -24.77
CA ARG A 111 -23.53 -35.63 -23.48
C ARG A 111 -24.90 -34.97 -23.47
N THR A 112 -25.42 -34.67 -22.28
CA THR A 112 -26.66 -33.91 -22.18
C THR A 112 -26.45 -32.43 -22.46
N ARG A 113 -27.53 -31.67 -22.67
CA ARG A 113 -27.48 -30.21 -22.78
C ARG A 113 -26.85 -29.53 -21.57
N GLU A 114 -27.19 -30.00 -20.36
CA GLU A 114 -26.62 -29.49 -19.11
C GLU A 114 -25.11 -29.76 -19.05
N MET A 115 -24.69 -30.98 -19.36
CA MET A 115 -23.28 -31.37 -19.41
C MET A 115 -22.51 -30.59 -20.48
N HIS A 116 -23.14 -30.32 -21.62
CA HIS A 116 -22.56 -29.48 -22.66
C HIS A 116 -22.31 -28.06 -22.16
N ASN A 117 -23.32 -27.43 -21.53
CA ASN A 117 -23.17 -26.09 -20.98
C ASN A 117 -22.08 -26.04 -19.92
N HIS A 118 -22.06 -27.01 -18.99
CA HIS A 118 -21.02 -27.11 -17.97
C HIS A 118 -19.62 -27.29 -18.57
N ALA A 119 -19.48 -28.09 -19.64
CA ALA A 119 -18.19 -28.31 -20.27
C ALA A 119 -17.67 -27.12 -21.10
N GLU A 120 -18.55 -26.28 -21.65
CA GLU A 120 -18.13 -25.09 -22.42
C GLU A 120 -17.95 -23.86 -21.52
N LEU A 121 -18.79 -23.71 -20.48
CA LEU A 121 -18.82 -22.52 -19.62
C LEU A 121 -18.27 -22.77 -18.20
N GLY A 122 -17.98 -24.02 -17.84
CA GLY A 122 -17.62 -24.40 -16.48
C GLY A 122 -18.76 -24.15 -15.50
N VAL A 123 -18.39 -23.74 -14.28
CA VAL A 123 -19.33 -23.41 -13.21
C VAL A 123 -20.25 -22.22 -13.57
N ALA A 124 -19.95 -21.47 -14.63
CA ALA A 124 -20.81 -20.40 -15.16
C ALA A 124 -22.08 -20.91 -15.89
N ALA A 125 -22.19 -22.22 -16.19
CA ALA A 125 -23.38 -22.79 -16.81
C ALA A 125 -24.60 -22.83 -15.89
N HIS A 126 -24.38 -23.11 -14.60
CA HIS A 126 -25.44 -23.22 -13.58
C HIS A 126 -26.07 -21.84 -13.23
N TRP A 127 -25.43 -20.75 -13.68
CA TRP A 127 -25.81 -19.37 -13.44
C TRP A 127 -26.93 -18.87 -14.34
N ARG A 128 -26.91 -19.23 -15.63
CA ARG A 128 -27.84 -18.67 -16.63
C ARG A 128 -29.27 -19.19 -16.47
N TYR A 129 -29.46 -20.34 -15.82
CA TYR A 129 -30.78 -20.94 -15.58
C TYR A 129 -31.49 -20.33 -14.35
N LYS A 130 -30.74 -19.79 -13.38
CA LYS A 130 -31.30 -19.13 -12.17
C LYS A 130 -31.57 -17.63 -12.32
N GLU A 131 -31.11 -17.00 -13.41
CA GLU A 131 -31.35 -15.58 -13.70
C GLU A 131 -32.81 -15.22 -14.03
N GLY A 132 -33.72 -16.20 -14.13
CA GLY A 132 -35.17 -15.96 -14.25
C GLY A 132 -35.86 -15.50 -12.96
N SER A 133 -35.18 -15.59 -11.81
CA SER A 133 -35.70 -15.18 -10.50
C SER A 133 -34.88 -14.02 -9.95
N LYS A 134 -35.55 -12.95 -9.49
CA LYS A 134 -34.93 -11.68 -9.05
C LYS A 134 -33.68 -11.89 -8.19
N ALA A 135 -32.55 -11.35 -8.67
CA ALA A 135 -31.23 -11.53 -8.06
C ALA A 135 -31.15 -10.99 -6.61
N THR A 136 -30.72 -11.84 -5.67
CA THR A 136 -30.44 -11.47 -4.29
C THR A 136 -28.93 -11.20 -4.08
N PRO A 137 -28.51 -10.54 -2.98
CA PRO A 137 -27.09 -10.31 -2.67
C PRO A 137 -26.27 -11.60 -2.51
N GLU A 138 -26.91 -12.74 -2.20
CA GLU A 138 -26.30 -14.08 -2.12
C GLU A 138 -25.83 -14.57 -3.48
N ASP A 139 -26.54 -14.22 -4.56
CA ASP A 139 -26.16 -14.58 -5.92
C ASP A 139 -24.79 -13.97 -6.30
N ARG A 140 -24.46 -12.76 -5.86
CA ARG A 140 -23.12 -12.19 -6.11
C ARG A 140 -22.00 -12.95 -5.39
N TYR A 141 -22.30 -13.62 -4.29
CA TYR A 141 -21.35 -14.41 -3.50
C TYR A 141 -21.07 -15.77 -4.15
N ASP A 142 -22.11 -16.44 -4.63
CA ASP A 142 -21.97 -17.72 -5.33
C ASP A 142 -21.25 -17.55 -6.69
N LYS A 143 -21.36 -16.38 -7.34
CA LYS A 143 -20.55 -16.05 -8.55
C LYS A 143 -19.04 -16.11 -8.26
N LYS A 144 -18.62 -15.69 -7.05
CA LYS A 144 -17.20 -15.69 -6.64
C LYS A 144 -16.70 -17.07 -6.25
N ILE A 145 -17.54 -17.90 -5.63
CA ILE A 145 -17.22 -19.29 -5.28
C ILE A 145 -17.11 -20.15 -6.54
N ALA A 146 -17.99 -19.93 -7.52
CA ALA A 146 -17.94 -20.59 -8.83
C ALA A 146 -16.64 -20.28 -9.58
N TRP A 147 -16.22 -19.01 -9.58
CA TRP A 147 -14.96 -18.56 -10.16
C TRP A 147 -13.73 -19.17 -9.45
N LEU A 148 -13.76 -19.28 -8.12
CA LEU A 148 -12.71 -19.92 -7.32
C LEU A 148 -12.59 -21.43 -7.59
N ARG A 149 -13.71 -22.14 -7.79
CA ARG A 149 -13.69 -23.57 -8.19
C ARG A 149 -13.16 -23.77 -9.60
N GLN A 150 -13.46 -22.86 -10.51
CA GLN A 150 -12.94 -22.85 -11.89
C GLN A 150 -11.41 -22.61 -11.95
N LEU A 151 -10.86 -21.89 -10.96
CA LEU A 151 -9.41 -21.72 -10.80
C LEU A 151 -8.72 -22.94 -10.16
N LEU A 152 -9.41 -23.67 -9.29
CA LEU A 152 -8.91 -24.90 -8.68
C LEU A 152 -8.89 -26.07 -9.67
N SER A 153 -9.88 -26.18 -10.56
CA SER A 153 -9.89 -27.22 -11.60
C SER A 153 -8.75 -27.02 -12.63
N TRP A 154 -8.33 -25.78 -12.88
CA TRP A 154 -7.13 -25.48 -13.68
C TRP A 154 -5.83 -25.89 -12.99
N ARG A 155 -5.80 -25.98 -11.66
CA ARG A 155 -4.61 -26.46 -10.92
C ARG A 155 -4.33 -27.93 -11.21
N ASP A 156 -5.38 -28.72 -11.39
CA ASP A 156 -5.26 -30.16 -11.65
C ASP A 156 -4.99 -30.45 -13.15
N GLU A 157 -5.41 -29.58 -14.07
CA GLU A 157 -5.08 -29.68 -15.50
C GLU A 157 -3.66 -29.18 -15.84
N ALA A 158 -3.06 -28.33 -14.99
CA ALA A 158 -1.75 -27.70 -15.23
C ALA A 158 -0.54 -28.55 -14.81
N VAL A 159 -0.73 -29.81 -14.42
CA VAL A 159 0.37 -30.72 -14.07
C VAL A 159 1.16 -31.17 -15.30
N ASP A 160 0.63 -31.01 -16.53
CA ASP A 160 1.23 -31.64 -17.73
C ASP A 160 1.63 -30.69 -18.88
N SER A 161 1.74 -29.36 -18.68
CA SER A 161 2.37 -28.52 -19.72
C SER A 161 3.08 -27.25 -19.25
N SER A 162 4.41 -27.35 -19.24
CA SER A 162 5.44 -26.32 -19.50
C SER A 162 5.51 -25.07 -18.62
N ASP A 163 6.64 -24.99 -17.91
CA ASP A 163 7.04 -24.04 -16.87
C ASP A 163 7.09 -22.55 -17.25
N TRP A 164 6.81 -22.16 -18.50
CA TRP A 164 6.93 -20.75 -18.92
C TRP A 164 5.72 -19.88 -18.53
N VAL A 165 4.51 -20.46 -18.46
CA VAL A 165 3.30 -19.75 -18.00
C VAL A 165 3.29 -19.54 -16.48
N LYS A 166 4.02 -20.39 -15.74
CA LYS A 166 4.18 -20.25 -14.28
C LYS A 166 4.90 -18.95 -13.94
N HIS A 167 6.00 -18.61 -14.61
CA HIS A 167 6.80 -17.43 -14.25
C HIS A 167 6.10 -16.08 -14.48
N TYR A 168 5.29 -15.92 -15.53
CA TYR A 168 4.64 -14.63 -15.82
C TYR A 168 3.28 -14.46 -15.11
N LYS A 169 2.55 -15.56 -14.85
CA LYS A 169 1.31 -15.51 -14.05
C LYS A 169 1.55 -15.56 -12.54
N GLN A 170 2.60 -16.22 -12.06
CA GLN A 170 2.95 -16.18 -10.62
C GLN A 170 3.25 -14.76 -10.16
N ALA A 171 3.94 -13.93 -10.94
CA ALA A 171 4.24 -12.55 -10.54
C ALA A 171 3.01 -11.65 -10.29
N ALA A 172 1.87 -11.90 -10.97
CA ALA A 172 0.65 -11.12 -10.80
C ALA A 172 -0.36 -11.74 -9.81
N PHE A 173 -0.30 -13.05 -9.58
CA PHE A 173 -1.18 -13.79 -8.67
C PHE A 173 -0.54 -14.14 -7.31
N ASP A 174 0.77 -13.97 -7.13
CA ASP A 174 1.47 -14.14 -5.84
C ASP A 174 1.19 -13.01 -4.84
N GLU A 175 0.48 -11.95 -5.22
CA GLU A 175 0.27 -10.77 -4.35
C GLU A 175 -1.03 -10.82 -3.53
N THR A 176 -1.94 -11.77 -3.75
CA THR A 176 -3.24 -11.82 -3.04
C THR A 176 -3.49 -13.18 -2.37
N ILE A 177 -3.85 -13.16 -1.10
CA ILE A 177 -4.25 -14.32 -0.30
C ILE A 177 -5.77 -14.34 -0.08
N TYR A 178 -6.35 -15.54 0.04
CA TYR A 178 -7.78 -15.73 0.27
C TYR A 178 -8.03 -16.41 1.60
N ILE A 179 -8.79 -15.75 2.48
CA ILE A 179 -9.01 -16.16 3.87
C ILE A 179 -10.48 -16.50 4.08
N LEU A 180 -10.76 -17.57 4.84
CA LEU A 180 -12.12 -17.98 5.19
C LEU A 180 -12.55 -17.36 6.52
N THR A 181 -13.76 -16.80 6.57
CA THR A 181 -14.42 -16.43 7.83
C THR A 181 -14.98 -17.69 8.52
N PRO A 182 -15.34 -17.62 9.81
CA PRO A 182 -15.98 -18.74 10.51
C PRO A 182 -17.30 -19.17 9.88
N GLN A 183 -17.99 -18.25 9.19
CA GLN A 183 -19.24 -18.49 8.45
C GLN A 183 -19.00 -19.02 7.02
N GLY A 184 -17.76 -19.33 6.63
CA GLY A 184 -17.42 -19.88 5.32
C GLY A 184 -17.35 -18.83 4.19
N ARG A 185 -17.36 -17.53 4.50
CA ARG A 185 -17.17 -16.49 3.48
C ARG A 185 -15.69 -16.33 3.14
N VAL A 186 -15.37 -16.15 1.86
CA VAL A 186 -14.00 -15.90 1.41
C VAL A 186 -13.73 -14.40 1.32
N VAL A 187 -12.63 -13.95 1.92
CA VAL A 187 -12.17 -12.56 1.92
C VAL A 187 -10.79 -12.49 1.29
N ASP A 188 -10.61 -11.59 0.32
CA ASP A 188 -9.35 -11.31 -0.34
C ASP A 188 -8.53 -10.25 0.43
N LEU A 189 -7.23 -10.51 0.57
CA LEU A 189 -6.25 -9.63 1.21
C LEU A 189 -4.92 -9.70 0.45
N PRO A 190 -4.07 -8.67 0.49
CA PRO A 190 -2.73 -8.77 -0.10
C PRO A 190 -1.84 -9.74 0.70
N ARG A 191 -0.86 -10.35 0.03
CA ARG A 191 0.13 -11.22 0.65
C ARG A 191 0.95 -10.44 1.68
N GLY A 192 1.13 -11.03 2.86
CA GLY A 192 1.73 -10.37 4.01
C GLY A 192 0.72 -9.66 4.92
N ALA A 193 -0.58 -9.69 4.59
CA ALA A 193 -1.63 -9.22 5.49
C ALA A 193 -1.71 -10.06 6.77
N THR A 194 -2.15 -9.40 7.84
CA THR A 194 -2.24 -9.97 9.19
C THR A 194 -3.70 -10.17 9.60
N PRO A 195 -3.96 -10.86 10.74
CA PRO A 195 -5.30 -10.90 11.33
C PRO A 195 -5.94 -9.53 11.57
N VAL A 196 -5.15 -8.50 11.86
CA VAL A 196 -5.66 -7.13 12.06
C VAL A 196 -6.17 -6.55 10.75
N ASP A 197 -5.44 -6.77 9.65
CA ASP A 197 -5.90 -6.37 8.31
C ASP A 197 -7.18 -7.10 7.91
N PHE A 198 -7.28 -8.40 8.22
CA PHE A 198 -8.51 -9.17 8.02
C PHE A 198 -9.67 -8.58 8.83
N ALA A 199 -9.47 -8.24 10.10
CA ALA A 199 -10.50 -7.62 10.93
C ALA A 199 -11.05 -6.33 10.31
N TYR A 200 -10.17 -5.42 9.88
CA TYR A 200 -10.55 -4.16 9.22
C TYR A 200 -11.18 -4.35 7.83
N ARG A 201 -10.81 -5.42 7.11
CA ARG A 201 -11.41 -5.78 5.83
C ARG A 201 -12.84 -6.28 6.00
N VAL A 202 -13.11 -7.05 7.06
CA VAL A 202 -14.47 -7.51 7.38
C VAL A 202 -15.33 -6.34 7.85
N HIS A 203 -14.89 -5.58 8.85
CA HIS A 203 -15.59 -4.39 9.31
C HIS A 203 -14.67 -3.46 10.12
N THR A 204 -14.87 -2.15 10.01
CA THR A 204 -14.05 -1.17 10.75
C THR A 204 -14.19 -1.32 12.28
N ASP A 205 -15.41 -1.56 12.79
CA ASP A 205 -15.62 -1.81 14.23
C ASP A 205 -14.96 -3.10 14.74
N ILE A 206 -14.96 -4.16 13.93
CA ILE A 206 -14.27 -5.42 14.24
C ILE A 206 -12.76 -5.18 14.32
N GLY A 207 -12.22 -4.35 13.41
CA GLY A 207 -10.84 -3.88 13.47
C GLY A 207 -10.52 -3.10 14.74
N HIS A 208 -11.33 -2.08 15.09
CA HIS A 208 -11.12 -1.27 16.31
C HIS A 208 -11.18 -2.10 17.59
N ARG A 209 -12.04 -3.12 17.62
CA ARG A 209 -12.25 -3.98 18.79
C ARG A 209 -11.44 -5.27 18.77
N CYS A 210 -10.53 -5.43 17.79
CA CYS A 210 -9.71 -6.62 17.66
C CYS A 210 -8.71 -6.74 18.83
N ARG A 211 -8.81 -7.83 19.61
CA ARG A 211 -7.90 -8.11 20.73
C ARG A 211 -7.01 -9.32 20.50
N GLY A 212 -7.50 -10.28 19.73
CA GLY A 212 -6.77 -11.50 19.39
C GLY A 212 -7.35 -12.13 18.13
N ALA A 213 -6.66 -13.13 17.61
CA ALA A 213 -7.11 -13.89 16.46
C ALA A 213 -6.84 -15.37 16.66
N LYS A 214 -7.72 -16.20 16.10
CA LYS A 214 -7.50 -17.63 15.95
C LYS A 214 -7.41 -17.97 14.48
N VAL A 215 -6.43 -18.78 14.11
CA VAL A 215 -6.25 -19.30 12.75
C VAL A 215 -6.39 -20.81 12.85
N ASP A 216 -7.32 -21.38 12.09
CA ASP A 216 -7.64 -22.82 12.08
C ASP A 216 -7.94 -23.39 13.49
N GLY A 217 -8.50 -22.54 14.37
CA GLY A 217 -8.85 -22.88 15.74
C GLY A 217 -7.77 -22.62 16.79
N ALA A 218 -6.52 -22.36 16.40
CA ALA A 218 -5.42 -22.05 17.31
C ALA A 218 -5.24 -20.54 17.50
N LEU A 219 -4.96 -20.09 18.73
CA LEU A 219 -4.64 -18.67 19.01
C LEU A 219 -3.29 -18.30 18.39
N VAL A 220 -3.25 -17.19 17.65
CA VAL A 220 -2.03 -16.69 17.02
C VAL A 220 -1.76 -15.23 17.42
N PRO A 221 -0.48 -14.80 17.42
CA PRO A 221 -0.12 -13.39 17.52
C PRO A 221 -0.74 -12.55 16.40
N LEU A 222 -1.14 -11.31 16.70
CA LEU A 222 -1.77 -10.40 15.74
C LEU A 222 -0.85 -9.94 14.59
N ASN A 223 0.47 -10.10 14.71
CA ASN A 223 1.46 -9.80 13.67
C ASN A 223 1.79 -11.03 12.79
N THR A 224 1.09 -12.15 12.98
CA THR A 224 1.27 -13.35 12.15
C THR A 224 0.79 -13.06 10.73
N GLN A 225 1.57 -13.43 9.72
CA GLN A 225 1.14 -13.31 8.32
C GLN A 225 0.17 -14.44 7.99
N LEU A 226 -0.93 -14.08 7.32
CA LEU A 226 -1.95 -15.03 6.91
C LEU A 226 -1.57 -15.71 5.59
N ALA A 227 -2.04 -16.94 5.41
CA ALA A 227 -1.88 -17.75 4.20
C ALA A 227 -3.23 -18.12 3.59
N THR A 228 -3.24 -18.34 2.28
CA THR A 228 -4.45 -18.73 1.54
C THR A 228 -5.04 -20.04 2.07
N GLY A 229 -6.36 -20.07 2.23
CA GLY A 229 -7.12 -21.25 2.68
C GLY A 229 -7.29 -21.38 4.18
N GLN A 230 -6.68 -20.49 4.98
CA GLN A 230 -6.82 -20.49 6.43
C GLN A 230 -8.18 -19.94 6.88
N ARG A 231 -8.74 -20.51 7.96
CA ARG A 231 -9.95 -20.02 8.62
C ARG A 231 -9.57 -19.09 9.77
N VAL A 232 -9.91 -17.81 9.66
CA VAL A 232 -9.57 -16.78 10.65
C VAL A 232 -10.79 -16.35 11.44
N GLU A 233 -10.69 -16.43 12.77
CA GLU A 233 -11.68 -15.94 13.73
C GLU A 233 -11.07 -14.80 14.55
N ILE A 234 -11.78 -13.67 14.65
CA ILE A 234 -11.31 -12.51 15.41
C ILE A 234 -11.97 -12.49 16.78
N VAL A 235 -11.14 -12.39 17.83
CA VAL A 235 -11.59 -12.24 19.22
C VAL A 235 -11.75 -10.75 19.51
N LEU A 236 -12.99 -10.35 19.81
CA LEU A 236 -13.37 -8.97 20.05
C LEU A 236 -13.35 -8.59 21.53
N ALA A 237 -12.88 -7.38 21.85
CA ALA A 237 -13.02 -6.78 23.17
C ALA A 237 -14.41 -6.13 23.35
N LYS A 238 -14.96 -6.13 24.59
CA LYS A 238 -16.20 -5.41 24.92
C LYS A 238 -16.02 -3.89 24.95
N HIS A 239 -14.87 -3.44 25.47
CA HIS A 239 -14.47 -2.04 25.55
C HIS A 239 -13.00 -1.90 25.15
N GLY A 240 -12.61 -0.71 24.67
CA GLY A 240 -11.26 -0.40 24.23
C GLY A 240 -11.19 -0.05 22.74
N GLY A 241 -9.98 0.16 22.25
CA GLY A 241 -9.70 0.54 20.88
C GLY A 241 -8.39 -0.06 20.37
N PRO A 242 -7.98 0.29 19.14
CA PRO A 242 -6.73 -0.18 18.56
C PRO A 242 -5.52 0.26 19.40
N SER A 243 -4.43 -0.52 19.35
CA SER A 243 -3.16 -0.11 19.96
C SER A 243 -2.41 0.89 19.08
N ARG A 244 -1.66 1.82 19.69
CA ARG A 244 -0.75 2.73 18.97
C ARG A 244 0.37 1.98 18.24
N ASP A 245 0.76 0.82 18.77
CA ASP A 245 1.80 -0.04 18.18
C ASP A 245 1.43 -0.53 16.78
N TRP A 246 0.14 -0.58 16.45
CA TRP A 246 -0.35 -0.99 15.13
C TRP A 246 0.01 0.02 14.02
N LEU A 247 0.32 1.27 14.39
CA LEU A 247 0.79 2.28 13.45
C LEU A 247 2.29 2.15 13.14
N ASN A 248 3.05 1.42 13.97
CA ASN A 248 4.47 1.21 13.76
C ASN A 248 4.70 0.10 12.72
N ALA A 249 5.21 0.49 11.55
CA ALA A 249 5.48 -0.44 10.46
C ALA A 249 6.51 -1.51 10.81
N SER A 250 7.45 -1.25 11.73
CA SER A 250 8.49 -2.21 12.10
C SER A 250 7.96 -3.39 12.94
N LEU A 251 6.81 -3.22 13.60
CA LEU A 251 6.21 -4.25 14.45
C LEU A 251 5.32 -5.24 13.66
N GLY A 252 4.99 -4.91 12.40
CA GLY A 252 4.34 -5.83 11.49
C GLY A 252 2.89 -6.18 11.82
N TYR A 253 2.17 -5.36 12.60
CA TYR A 253 0.77 -5.62 12.95
C TYR A 253 -0.22 -5.30 11.83
N VAL A 254 0.01 -4.24 11.05
CA VAL A 254 -0.89 -3.79 9.99
C VAL A 254 -0.09 -3.55 8.73
N PHE A 255 -0.34 -4.38 7.72
CA PHE A 255 0.32 -4.33 6.44
C PHE A 255 -0.36 -3.32 5.50
N THR A 256 -1.69 -3.38 5.41
CA THR A 256 -2.41 -2.59 4.40
C THR A 256 -2.47 -1.10 4.74
N HIS A 257 -2.34 -0.24 3.72
CA HIS A 257 -2.45 1.21 3.91
C HIS A 257 -3.84 1.63 4.40
N ARG A 258 -4.89 0.95 3.90
CA ARG A 258 -6.29 1.21 4.27
C ARG A 258 -6.54 0.98 5.76
N SER A 259 -6.11 -0.15 6.31
CA SER A 259 -6.26 -0.45 7.74
C SER A 259 -5.49 0.55 8.59
N ARG A 260 -4.24 0.89 8.22
CA ARG A 260 -3.45 1.93 8.90
C ARG A 260 -4.15 3.29 8.90
N ALA A 261 -4.74 3.69 7.77
CA ALA A 261 -5.52 4.94 7.69
C ALA A 261 -6.72 4.93 8.64
N LYS A 262 -7.43 3.80 8.77
CA LYS A 262 -8.55 3.66 9.72
C LYS A 262 -8.10 3.73 11.18
N VAL A 263 -6.98 3.10 11.54
CA VAL A 263 -6.38 3.23 12.89
C VAL A 263 -6.01 4.68 13.18
N ARG A 264 -5.35 5.38 12.24
CA ARG A 264 -5.00 6.81 12.40
C ARG A 264 -6.25 7.68 12.57
N GLN A 265 -7.28 7.43 11.76
CA GLN A 265 -8.54 8.16 11.84
C GLN A 265 -9.17 8.00 13.23
N TRP A 266 -9.18 6.78 13.79
CA TRP A 266 -9.70 6.53 15.14
C TRP A 266 -8.97 7.34 16.21
N PHE A 267 -7.63 7.35 16.21
CA PHE A 267 -6.86 8.16 17.16
C PHE A 267 -7.02 9.66 16.96
N ALA A 268 -7.19 10.11 15.70
CA ALA A 268 -7.45 11.51 15.40
C ALA A 268 -8.82 11.94 15.94
N THR A 269 -9.85 11.09 15.82
CA THR A 269 -11.17 11.33 16.41
C THR A 269 -11.10 11.37 17.93
N LEU A 270 -10.40 10.43 18.58
CA LEU A 270 -10.24 10.44 20.04
C LEU A 270 -9.53 11.70 20.53
N ALA A 271 -8.42 12.08 19.87
CA ALA A 271 -7.70 13.31 20.21
C ALA A 271 -8.54 14.58 19.99
N LEU A 272 -9.42 14.57 18.99
CA LEU A 272 -10.35 15.67 18.74
C LEU A 272 -11.39 15.79 19.86
N GLU A 273 -11.96 14.68 20.31
CA GLU A 273 -12.88 14.64 21.45
C GLU A 273 -12.21 15.15 22.74
N ASP A 274 -10.98 14.70 23.01
CA ASP A 274 -10.18 15.19 24.15
C ASP A 274 -9.91 16.70 24.06
N MET A 275 -9.48 17.19 22.88
CA MET A 275 -9.25 18.62 22.64
C MET A 275 -10.53 19.45 22.82
N LEU A 276 -11.68 18.96 22.34
CA LEU A 276 -12.97 19.63 22.52
C LEU A 276 -13.35 19.70 24.01
N ALA A 277 -13.18 18.60 24.75
CA ALA A 277 -13.47 18.56 26.18
C ALA A 277 -12.57 19.50 26.98
N GLU A 278 -11.26 19.50 26.70
CA GLU A 278 -10.27 20.38 27.34
C GLU A 278 -10.56 21.85 27.02
N GLY A 279 -10.75 22.18 25.75
CA GLY A 279 -11.07 23.54 25.30
C GLY A 279 -12.37 24.06 25.89
N ARG A 280 -13.43 23.24 25.91
CA ARG A 280 -14.71 23.59 26.53
C ARG A 280 -14.56 23.84 28.03
N SER A 281 -13.80 23.00 28.73
CA SER A 281 -13.53 23.18 30.16
C SER A 281 -12.73 24.45 30.43
N ALA A 282 -11.72 24.76 29.61
CA ALA A 282 -10.92 25.97 29.72
C ALA A 282 -11.75 27.24 29.50
N VAL A 283 -12.54 27.29 28.43
CA VAL A 283 -13.43 28.43 28.13
C VAL A 283 -14.47 28.61 29.24
N SER A 284 -15.11 27.52 29.67
CA SER A 284 -16.14 27.57 30.72
C SER A 284 -15.58 28.06 32.06
N ARG A 285 -14.38 27.58 32.44
CA ARG A 285 -13.69 28.02 33.66
C ARG A 285 -13.34 29.50 33.61
N GLU A 286 -12.90 29.99 32.45
CA GLU A 286 -12.57 31.40 32.28
C GLU A 286 -13.81 32.30 32.33
N LEU A 287 -14.90 31.92 31.65
CA LEU A 287 -16.16 32.67 31.68
C LEU A 287 -16.72 32.75 33.11
N GLN A 288 -16.64 31.66 33.88
CA GLN A 288 -16.99 31.66 35.30
C GLN A 288 -16.10 32.62 36.10
N ARG A 289 -14.79 32.62 35.88
CA ARG A 289 -13.83 33.53 36.55
C ARG A 289 -14.14 35.01 36.28
N MET A 290 -14.67 35.31 35.09
CA MET A 290 -15.07 36.66 34.68
C MET A 290 -16.48 37.06 35.15
N GLY A 291 -17.24 36.15 35.78
CA GLY A 291 -18.65 36.39 36.15
C GLY A 291 -19.59 36.43 34.95
N GLN A 292 -19.17 35.90 33.80
CA GLN A 292 -19.88 35.95 32.51
C GLN A 292 -20.32 34.56 32.04
N ALA A 293 -20.75 33.71 32.97
CA ALA A 293 -21.14 32.31 32.69
C ALA A 293 -22.43 32.18 31.85
N GLY A 294 -23.18 33.27 31.67
CA GLY A 294 -24.43 33.30 30.90
C GLY A 294 -24.28 33.69 29.42
N ILE A 295 -23.07 33.98 28.95
CA ILE A 295 -22.84 34.33 27.54
C ILE A 295 -23.07 33.10 26.64
N SER A 296 -23.79 33.31 25.54
CA SER A 296 -23.95 32.29 24.51
C SER A 296 -22.60 31.95 23.87
N LEU A 297 -22.21 30.67 23.93
CA LEU A 297 -20.94 30.19 23.38
C LEU A 297 -20.90 30.28 21.86
N ASP A 298 -22.06 30.18 21.20
CA ASP A 298 -22.16 30.35 19.75
C ASP A 298 -21.96 31.82 19.35
N GLU A 299 -22.56 32.77 20.08
CA GLU A 299 -22.33 34.20 19.84
C GLU A 299 -20.86 34.61 20.08
N LEU A 300 -20.22 34.01 21.08
CA LEU A 300 -18.80 34.23 21.36
C LEU A 300 -17.91 33.67 20.25
N ALA A 301 -18.28 32.52 19.68
CA ALA A 301 -17.58 31.93 18.54
C ALA A 301 -17.71 32.82 17.29
N ASP A 302 -18.91 33.31 17.00
CA ASP A 302 -19.18 34.22 15.89
C ASP A 302 -18.39 35.53 16.00
N ARG A 303 -18.35 36.14 17.19
CA ARG A 303 -17.55 37.36 17.46
C ARG A 303 -16.05 37.18 17.23
N LEU A 304 -15.56 35.96 17.44
CA LEU A 304 -14.16 35.59 17.25
C LEU A 304 -13.87 35.04 15.84
N GLY A 305 -14.87 35.03 14.95
CA GLY A 305 -14.73 34.60 13.56
C GLY A 305 -14.74 33.07 13.36
N PHE A 306 -15.23 32.30 14.33
CA PHE A 306 -15.39 30.85 14.21
C PHE A 306 -16.80 30.51 13.77
N ALA A 307 -16.94 29.50 12.90
CA ALA A 307 -18.24 29.06 12.40
C ALA A 307 -19.09 28.30 13.44
N ARG A 308 -18.42 27.66 14.43
CA ARG A 308 -19.06 26.87 15.49
C ARG A 308 -18.31 27.02 16.81
N CYS A 309 -19.02 26.88 17.93
CA CYS A 309 -18.40 26.84 19.26
C CYS A 309 -17.36 25.71 19.42
N ASP A 310 -17.54 24.57 18.73
CA ASP A 310 -16.55 23.48 18.69
C ASP A 310 -15.18 23.96 18.13
N ASP A 311 -15.19 24.78 17.08
CA ASP A 311 -13.96 25.30 16.46
C ASP A 311 -13.24 26.28 17.39
N LEU A 312 -14.00 27.09 18.14
CA LEU A 312 -13.47 27.93 19.22
C LEU A 312 -12.80 27.08 20.31
N PHE A 313 -13.43 26.01 20.77
CA PHE A 313 -12.84 25.13 21.80
C PHE A 313 -11.55 24.48 21.30
N ILE A 314 -11.52 24.01 20.05
CA ILE A 314 -10.30 23.46 19.43
C ILE A 314 -9.21 24.54 19.32
N ALA A 315 -9.55 25.77 18.94
CA ALA A 315 -8.60 26.87 18.83
C ALA A 315 -7.97 27.24 20.19
N VAL A 316 -8.78 27.21 21.26
CA VAL A 316 -8.30 27.43 22.63
C VAL A 316 -7.43 26.26 23.10
N ALA A 317 -7.84 25.00 22.88
CA ALA A 317 -7.06 23.82 23.27
C ALA A 317 -5.70 23.74 22.54
N ARG A 318 -5.63 24.24 21.30
CA ARG A 318 -4.38 24.32 20.51
C ARG A 318 -3.55 25.57 20.81
N ALA A 319 -3.97 26.41 21.76
CA ALA A 319 -3.36 27.70 22.07
C ALA A 319 -3.23 28.65 20.86
N LYS A 320 -4.05 28.47 19.82
CA LYS A 320 -4.15 29.41 18.69
C LYS A 320 -4.85 30.70 19.11
N LEU A 321 -5.82 30.57 20.02
CA LEU A 321 -6.50 31.69 20.63
C LEU A 321 -5.96 31.91 22.04
N ASN A 322 -5.36 33.07 22.29
CA ASN A 322 -4.82 33.39 23.60
C ASN A 322 -5.97 33.75 24.57
N MET A 323 -5.81 33.40 25.85
CA MET A 323 -6.79 33.71 26.90
C MET A 323 -7.10 35.21 26.99
N ARG A 324 -6.13 36.08 26.69
CA ARG A 324 -6.34 37.54 26.63
C ARG A 324 -7.28 37.95 25.49
N GLN A 325 -7.18 37.32 24.33
CA GLN A 325 -8.08 37.57 23.20
C GLN A 325 -9.51 37.10 23.53
N LEU A 326 -9.64 35.95 24.21
CA LEU A 326 -10.93 35.47 24.73
C LEU A 326 -11.56 36.49 25.70
N GLN A 327 -10.77 36.99 26.66
CA GLN A 327 -11.22 37.98 27.64
C GLN A 327 -11.64 39.31 26.98
N ALA A 328 -10.90 39.76 25.96
CA ALA A 328 -11.22 40.99 25.22
C ALA A 328 -12.57 40.85 24.49
N ALA A 329 -12.77 39.75 23.77
CA ALA A 329 -14.02 39.47 23.07
C ALA A 329 -15.24 39.34 24.01
N VAL A 330 -15.03 38.77 25.20
CA VAL A 330 -16.07 38.65 26.25
C VAL A 330 -16.45 40.02 26.83
N ARG A 331 -15.49 40.94 26.98
CA ARG A 331 -15.74 42.29 27.54
C ARG A 331 -16.37 43.26 26.55
N GLY A 332 -16.55 42.87 25.29
CA GLY A 332 -17.10 43.73 24.25
C GLY A 332 -16.20 44.90 23.87
N GLY A 333 -14.91 44.86 24.25
CA GLY A 333 -13.92 45.76 23.68
C GLY A 333 -13.57 45.28 22.28
N GLU A 334 -13.40 46.21 21.32
CA GLU A 334 -12.73 45.90 20.07
C GLU A 334 -11.49 45.07 20.40
N ALA A 335 -11.38 43.90 19.78
CA ALA A 335 -10.11 43.18 19.78
C ALA A 335 -9.06 44.23 19.39
N PRO A 336 -7.90 44.31 20.06
CA PRO A 336 -6.80 45.09 19.52
C PRO A 336 -6.65 44.58 18.09
N THR A 337 -7.02 45.42 17.11
CA THR A 337 -6.65 45.18 15.72
C THR A 337 -5.17 45.01 15.81
N ASP A 338 -4.70 43.82 15.43
CA ASP A 338 -3.27 43.54 15.37
C ASP A 338 -2.64 44.76 14.70
N GLU A 339 -1.86 45.54 15.47
CA GLU A 339 -0.80 46.32 14.85
C GLU A 339 -0.06 45.31 14.02
N ASP A 340 -0.06 45.54 12.69
CA ASP A 340 0.35 44.61 11.65
C ASP A 340 1.30 43.56 12.21
N PRO A 341 0.90 42.27 12.29
CA PRO A 341 1.83 41.27 12.76
C PRO A 341 3.04 41.41 11.88
N ILE A 342 4.19 41.76 12.48
CA ILE A 342 5.47 41.72 11.79
C ILE A 342 5.50 40.32 11.21
N GLU A 343 5.28 40.22 9.90
CA GLU A 343 5.39 38.98 9.17
C GLU A 343 6.86 38.59 9.30
N PHE A 344 7.15 37.78 10.33
CA PHE A 344 8.25 36.86 10.20
C PHE A 344 7.83 35.97 9.05
N GLN A 345 8.29 36.34 7.85
CA GLN A 345 8.41 35.40 6.76
C GLN A 345 9.28 34.27 7.30
N VAL A 346 8.63 33.24 7.84
CA VAL A 346 9.24 31.93 7.94
C VAL A 346 9.42 31.55 6.48
N SER A 347 10.57 31.95 5.91
CA SER A 347 11.06 31.38 4.68
C SER A 347 10.94 29.88 4.88
N GLU A 348 10.04 29.25 4.13
CA GLU A 348 10.08 27.81 3.96
C GLU A 348 11.54 27.45 3.70
N GLN A 349 12.08 26.53 4.51
CA GLN A 349 13.42 26.02 4.28
C GLN A 349 13.44 25.44 2.87
N ARG A 350 13.88 26.25 1.90
CA ARG A 350 14.28 25.71 0.61
C ARG A 350 15.44 24.78 0.96
N PRO A 351 15.35 23.47 0.71
CA PRO A 351 16.54 22.66 0.70
C PRO A 351 17.52 23.38 -0.24
N SER A 352 18.74 23.59 0.23
CA SER A 352 19.79 24.29 -0.50
C SER A 352 20.23 23.44 -1.71
N ASP A 353 19.37 23.30 -2.72
CA ASP A 353 19.61 22.61 -3.99
C ASP A 353 20.79 23.23 -4.76
N HIS A 354 21.18 24.46 -4.41
CA HIS A 354 22.34 25.13 -4.99
C HIS A 354 23.69 24.64 -4.44
N ALA A 355 23.74 24.02 -3.26
CA ALA A 355 24.99 23.47 -2.72
C ALA A 355 25.36 22.11 -3.35
N GLU A 356 24.40 21.40 -3.96
CA GLU A 356 24.61 20.09 -4.58
C GLU A 356 25.41 20.17 -5.90
N LYS A 357 25.45 21.34 -6.55
CA LYS A 357 26.13 21.50 -7.86
C LYS A 357 27.65 21.67 -7.76
N GLY A 358 28.18 21.91 -6.55
CA GLY A 358 29.58 22.32 -6.35
C GLY A 358 30.48 21.27 -5.69
N ILE A 359 30.11 19.99 -5.59
CA ILE A 359 30.94 18.96 -4.93
C ILE A 359 31.43 17.95 -5.97
N LEU A 360 32.76 17.86 -6.14
CA LEU A 360 33.41 16.90 -7.02
C LEU A 360 33.89 15.71 -6.19
N ILE A 361 33.35 14.54 -6.50
CA ILE A 361 33.86 13.26 -6.00
C ILE A 361 34.91 12.77 -6.99
N VAL A 362 36.13 12.48 -6.49
CA VAL A 362 37.24 12.06 -7.32
C VAL A 362 36.88 10.73 -8.02
N GLY A 363 36.86 10.73 -9.36
CA GLY A 363 36.69 9.52 -10.18
C GLY A 363 35.25 9.07 -10.51
N MET A 364 34.20 9.76 -10.04
CA MET A 364 32.80 9.39 -10.33
C MET A 364 31.93 10.60 -10.64
N GLY A 365 31.13 10.54 -11.72
CA GLY A 365 30.19 11.59 -12.11
C GLY A 365 28.84 11.49 -11.39
N ARG A 366 28.37 12.63 -10.83
CA ARG A 366 27.01 12.89 -10.29
C ARG A 366 26.42 11.78 -9.40
N LEU A 367 27.06 11.54 -8.25
CA LEU A 367 26.41 10.84 -7.14
C LEU A 367 25.54 11.81 -6.34
N LEU A 368 24.44 11.31 -5.76
CA LEU A 368 23.63 12.07 -4.81
C LEU A 368 24.51 12.44 -3.59
N THR A 369 24.81 13.72 -3.41
CA THR A 369 25.67 14.24 -2.33
C THR A 369 24.90 15.18 -1.44
N GLN A 370 24.98 14.97 -0.12
CA GLN A 370 24.35 15.83 0.88
C GLN A 370 25.39 16.34 1.88
N LEU A 371 25.33 17.63 2.23
CA LEU A 371 26.16 18.21 3.29
C LEU A 371 25.71 17.70 4.68
N ALA A 372 26.67 17.32 5.53
CA ALA A 372 26.37 16.79 6.85
C ALA A 372 25.90 17.88 7.83
N GLY A 373 24.74 17.68 8.45
CA GLY A 373 24.21 18.61 9.47
C GLY A 373 25.01 18.71 10.76
N CYS A 374 25.94 17.78 11.03
CA CYS A 374 26.74 17.78 12.27
C CYS A 374 27.94 18.73 12.25
N CYS A 375 28.49 19.05 11.08
CA CYS A 375 29.66 19.93 10.94
C CYS A 375 29.50 21.03 9.89
N LYS A 376 28.39 21.01 9.13
CA LYS A 376 27.96 22.01 8.13
C LYS A 376 29.15 22.59 7.35
N PRO A 377 29.80 21.78 6.47
CA PRO A 377 31.01 22.19 5.76
C PRO A 377 30.75 23.40 4.85
N VAL A 378 31.70 24.32 4.77
CA VAL A 378 31.63 25.53 3.91
C VAL A 378 32.96 25.65 3.14
N PRO A 379 32.95 25.99 1.84
CA PRO A 379 34.19 26.27 1.12
C PRO A 379 35.00 27.40 1.80
N PRO A 380 36.33 27.25 2.01
CA PRO A 380 37.24 26.23 1.48
C PRO A 380 37.61 25.10 2.47
N ASP A 381 36.74 24.76 3.44
CA ASP A 381 37.01 23.69 4.42
C ASP A 381 37.46 22.39 3.72
N PRO A 382 38.48 21.66 4.21
CA PRO A 382 38.80 20.35 3.68
C PRO A 382 37.63 19.39 3.95
N ILE A 383 37.08 18.79 2.88
CA ILE A 383 35.92 17.91 2.96
C ILE A 383 36.26 16.45 2.64
N VAL A 384 35.45 15.55 3.19
CA VAL A 384 35.53 14.11 3.00
C VAL A 384 34.13 13.53 2.86
N GLY A 385 33.94 12.55 1.98
CA GLY A 385 32.67 11.88 1.75
C GLY A 385 32.55 10.58 2.54
N PHE A 386 31.34 10.25 2.98
CA PHE A 386 31.01 8.97 3.59
C PHE A 386 29.75 8.36 2.97
N VAL A 387 29.82 7.11 2.50
CA VAL A 387 28.70 6.43 1.84
C VAL A 387 27.67 5.96 2.86
N THR A 388 26.49 6.57 2.82
CA THR A 388 25.37 6.19 3.68
C THR A 388 24.56 5.04 3.08
N ARG A 389 23.77 4.30 3.89
CA ARG A 389 22.96 3.15 3.43
C ARG A 389 21.72 3.52 2.60
N GLY A 390 21.52 4.78 2.22
CA GLY A 390 20.32 5.17 1.47
C GLY A 390 20.14 6.65 1.13
N LYS A 391 20.97 7.58 1.62
CA LYS A 391 20.91 9.02 1.30
C LYS A 391 22.07 9.49 0.42
N GLY A 392 22.71 8.55 -0.30
CA GLY A 392 23.91 8.84 -1.08
C GLY A 392 25.15 9.10 -0.20
N VAL A 393 25.99 10.04 -0.63
CA VAL A 393 27.24 10.41 0.04
C VAL A 393 27.01 11.59 0.97
N SER A 394 27.29 11.40 2.27
CA SER A 394 27.29 12.47 3.27
C SER A 394 28.65 13.15 3.30
N VAL A 395 28.69 14.47 3.12
CA VAL A 395 29.94 15.25 3.06
C VAL A 395 30.21 15.91 4.40
N HIS A 396 31.35 15.57 5.00
CA HIS A 396 31.80 16.06 6.29
C HIS A 396 33.04 16.93 6.14
N ARG A 397 33.33 17.77 7.13
CA ARG A 397 34.67 18.35 7.31
C ARG A 397 35.65 17.26 7.70
N ALA A 398 36.89 17.35 7.22
CA ALA A 398 37.95 16.38 7.51
C ALA A 398 38.25 16.22 9.02
N ASP A 399 38.02 17.27 9.82
CA ASP A 399 38.24 17.30 11.26
C ASP A 399 36.99 16.99 12.11
N CYS A 400 35.88 16.57 11.48
CA CYS A 400 34.64 16.28 12.18
C CYS A 400 34.76 15.04 13.08
N ARG A 401 34.49 15.19 14.39
CA ARG A 401 34.49 14.08 15.36
C ARG A 401 33.54 12.94 14.97
N ASN A 402 32.36 13.27 14.44
CA ASN A 402 31.39 12.27 14.02
C ASN A 402 31.91 11.46 12.81
N PHE A 403 32.58 12.13 11.88
CA PHE A 403 33.24 11.47 10.76
C PHE A 403 34.38 10.55 11.24
N SER A 404 35.20 10.99 12.19
CA SER A 404 36.26 10.15 12.76
C SER A 404 35.73 8.83 13.33
N ASN A 405 34.58 8.87 14.01
CA ASN A 405 33.91 7.67 14.51
C ASN A 405 33.37 6.78 13.37
N MET A 406 32.75 7.38 12.35
CA MET A 406 32.23 6.65 11.18
C MET A 406 33.36 5.95 10.41
N ARG A 407 34.48 6.64 10.18
CA ARG A 407 35.69 6.10 9.54
C ARG A 407 36.28 4.94 10.34
N ALA A 408 36.31 5.04 11.67
CA ALA A 408 36.83 3.96 12.51
C ALA A 408 35.98 2.68 12.43
N MET A 409 34.66 2.83 12.30
CA MET A 409 33.74 1.69 12.23
C MET A 409 33.64 1.05 10.84
N ASN A 410 33.70 1.87 9.77
CA ASN A 410 33.53 1.42 8.39
C ASN A 410 34.49 2.18 7.45
N PRO A 411 35.80 1.89 7.49
CA PRO A 411 36.80 2.61 6.69
C PRO A 411 36.57 2.46 5.17
N GLU A 412 35.96 1.36 4.73
CA GLU A 412 35.68 1.06 3.33
C GLU A 412 34.64 1.99 2.68
N ARG A 413 33.92 2.78 3.49
CA ARG A 413 32.86 3.70 3.02
C ARG A 413 33.32 5.14 2.89
N VAL A 414 34.60 5.41 3.12
CA VAL A 414 35.18 6.75 2.99
C VAL A 414 35.53 7.01 1.53
N ILE A 415 35.15 8.18 1.03
CA ILE A 415 35.41 8.63 -0.34
C ILE A 415 36.09 9.99 -0.30
N GLU A 416 37.10 10.18 -1.14
CA GLU A 416 37.76 11.47 -1.32
C GLU A 416 36.86 12.45 -2.10
N THR A 417 36.66 13.63 -1.53
CA THR A 417 35.81 14.67 -2.11
C THR A 417 36.53 16.00 -2.09
N SER A 418 36.19 16.86 -3.05
CA SER A 418 36.74 18.20 -3.17
C SER A 418 35.64 19.18 -3.57
N TRP A 419 35.80 20.44 -3.21
CA TRP A 419 34.93 21.49 -3.73
C TRP A 419 35.21 21.69 -5.22
N GLY A 420 34.16 21.71 -6.02
CA GLY A 420 34.21 22.07 -7.43
C GLY A 420 34.50 23.55 -7.63
N GLY A 421 35.01 23.88 -8.83
CA GLY A 421 35.30 25.27 -9.19
C GLY A 421 34.02 26.11 -9.21
N GLY A 422 34.00 27.20 -8.45
CA GLY A 422 32.89 28.16 -8.42
C GLY A 422 31.76 27.80 -7.46
N ALA A 423 32.09 27.49 -6.20
CA ALA A 423 31.09 27.33 -5.14
C ALA A 423 30.47 28.69 -4.74
N GLU A 424 29.75 29.33 -5.66
CA GLU A 424 28.82 30.41 -5.36
C GLU A 424 27.55 29.79 -4.77
N GLY A 425 27.45 29.83 -3.45
CA GLY A 425 26.34 29.23 -2.72
C GLY A 425 26.16 29.89 -1.35
N ILE A 426 24.96 29.77 -0.83
CA ILE A 426 24.61 30.18 0.53
C ILE A 426 24.70 28.93 1.41
N PHE A 427 25.47 29.01 2.49
CA PHE A 427 25.72 27.88 3.39
C PHE A 427 25.27 28.22 4.81
N ALA A 428 24.56 27.29 5.46
CA ALA A 428 24.18 27.46 6.86
C ALA A 428 25.34 27.11 7.80
N VAL A 429 25.64 27.98 8.76
CA VAL A 429 26.69 27.81 9.77
C VAL A 429 26.14 28.08 11.15
N ASP A 430 26.59 27.31 12.14
CA ASP A 430 26.28 27.55 13.54
C ASP A 430 27.40 28.36 14.21
N ILE A 431 27.00 29.51 14.77
CA ILE A 431 27.84 30.42 15.54
C ILE A 431 27.47 30.24 17.01
N VAL A 432 28.47 29.95 17.84
CA VAL A 432 28.34 29.82 19.29
C VAL A 432 29.03 31.01 19.94
N ILE A 433 28.30 31.70 20.81
CA ILE A 433 28.76 32.87 21.54
C ILE A 433 28.64 32.57 23.03
N ASP A 434 29.77 32.66 23.73
CA ASP A 434 29.84 32.65 25.19
C ASP A 434 30.01 34.09 25.66
N ALA A 435 29.16 34.56 26.55
CA ALA A 435 29.13 35.94 27.00
C ALA A 435 28.69 36.05 28.46
N HIS A 436 29.03 37.13 29.13
CA HIS A 436 28.39 37.52 30.39
C HIS A 436 27.04 38.16 30.10
N ASP A 437 25.99 37.65 30.73
CA ASP A 437 24.62 38.09 30.52
C ASP A 437 24.43 39.51 31.06
N ARG A 438 23.96 40.40 30.19
CA ARG A 438 23.62 41.79 30.53
C ARG A 438 22.42 42.25 29.72
N GLN A 439 21.74 43.27 30.24
CA GLN A 439 20.63 43.88 29.54
C GLN A 439 21.10 44.44 28.18
N GLY A 440 20.42 44.02 27.12
CA GLY A 440 20.73 44.44 25.74
C GLY A 440 21.72 43.56 24.98
N LEU A 441 22.35 42.55 25.60
CA LEU A 441 23.34 41.70 24.92
C LEU A 441 22.80 41.05 23.63
N LEU A 442 21.59 40.47 23.68
CA LEU A 442 20.97 39.84 22.52
C LEU A 442 20.73 40.84 21.38
N ARG A 443 20.39 42.09 21.72
CA ARG A 443 20.19 43.17 20.74
C ARG A 443 21.52 43.53 20.08
N ASP A 444 22.56 43.75 20.88
CA ASP A 444 23.89 44.15 20.37
C ASP A 444 24.47 43.07 19.45
N VAL A 445 24.31 41.79 19.81
CA VAL A 445 24.69 40.64 18.97
C VAL A 445 23.87 40.59 17.68
N SER A 446 22.55 40.78 17.77
CA SER A 446 21.66 40.76 16.60
C SER A 446 21.94 41.92 15.64
N ASP A 447 22.28 43.10 16.17
CA ASP A 447 22.63 44.28 15.39
C ASP A 447 23.92 44.05 14.59
N VAL A 448 24.91 43.34 15.15
CA VAL A 448 26.14 42.96 14.42
C VAL A 448 25.81 42.00 13.27
N LEU A 449 24.98 40.98 13.52
CA LEU A 449 24.57 40.02 12.49
C LEU A 449 23.77 40.71 11.35
N ALA A 450 22.87 41.63 11.70
CA ALA A 450 22.10 42.42 10.75
C ALA A 450 22.98 43.35 9.91
N ARG A 451 23.99 44.00 10.51
CA ARG A 451 24.95 44.87 9.81
C ARG A 451 25.79 44.12 8.78
N GLU A 452 26.20 42.89 9.08
CA GLU A 452 26.90 42.02 8.14
C GLU A 452 25.97 41.33 7.12
N LYS A 453 24.66 41.69 7.14
CA LYS A 453 23.62 41.17 6.24
C LYS A 453 23.53 39.65 6.26
N LEU A 454 23.73 39.06 7.43
CA LEU A 454 23.58 37.62 7.61
C LEU A 454 22.11 37.27 7.88
N ASN A 455 21.57 36.34 7.10
CA ASN A 455 20.24 35.81 7.34
C ASN A 455 20.31 34.76 8.47
N VAL A 456 19.58 34.99 9.57
CA VAL A 456 19.58 34.11 10.74
C VAL A 456 18.37 33.20 10.68
N ILE A 457 18.59 31.90 10.50
CA ILE A 457 17.52 30.89 10.36
C ILE A 457 17.06 30.36 11.73
N ALA A 458 17.96 30.29 12.71
CA ALA A 458 17.64 29.79 14.04
C ALA A 458 18.44 30.50 15.13
N VAL A 459 17.81 30.70 16.28
CA VAL A 459 18.42 31.28 17.48
C VAL A 459 18.06 30.43 18.68
N ASN A 460 19.04 30.07 19.49
CA ASN A 460 18.85 29.40 20.77
C ASN A 460 19.76 30.04 21.80
N THR A 461 19.17 30.72 22.78
CA THR A 461 19.88 31.45 23.82
C THR A 461 19.54 30.87 25.18
N GLN A 462 20.56 30.58 25.97
CA GLN A 462 20.42 30.09 27.34
C GLN A 462 21.26 30.98 28.26
N SER A 463 20.62 31.58 29.26
CA SER A 463 21.31 32.33 30.31
C SER A 463 21.23 31.58 31.64
N ARG A 464 22.36 31.48 32.35
CA ARG A 464 22.46 30.85 33.67
C ARG A 464 23.54 31.53 34.51
N GLN A 465 23.20 31.92 35.74
CA GLN A 465 24.14 32.44 36.73
C GLN A 465 24.98 33.65 36.25
N GLY A 466 24.43 34.48 35.36
CA GLY A 466 25.13 35.65 34.82
C GLY A 466 25.98 35.36 33.58
N ASP A 467 25.97 34.13 33.07
CA ASP A 467 26.59 33.75 31.79
C ASP A 467 25.51 33.37 30.77
N ALA A 468 25.68 33.85 29.54
CA ALA A 468 24.84 33.58 28.38
C ALA A 468 25.59 32.73 27.34
N LEU A 469 24.98 31.61 26.97
CA LEU A 469 25.36 30.79 25.82
C LEU A 469 24.34 31.02 24.70
N MET A 470 24.78 31.63 23.60
CA MET A 470 23.93 31.92 22.45
C MET A 470 24.38 31.10 21.25
N ARG A 471 23.43 30.47 20.56
CA ARG A 471 23.66 29.70 19.34
C ARG A 471 22.82 30.28 18.22
N PHE A 472 23.47 30.73 17.17
CA PHE A 472 22.84 31.28 15.97
C PHE A 472 23.16 30.39 14.78
N THR A 473 22.14 29.95 14.05
CA THR A 473 22.31 29.35 12.72
C THR A 473 22.13 30.45 11.69
N ALA A 474 23.21 30.84 11.01
CA ALA A 474 23.21 31.91 10.02
C ALA A 474 23.64 31.41 8.64
N GLU A 475 23.09 32.00 7.61
CA GLU A 475 23.45 31.76 6.21
C GLU A 475 24.59 32.68 5.79
N VAL A 476 25.71 32.09 5.36
CA VAL A 476 26.91 32.80 4.91
C VAL A 476 27.20 32.48 3.44
N SER A 477 27.67 33.49 2.71
CA SER A 477 28.10 33.33 1.31
C SER A 477 29.56 32.87 1.20
N SER A 478 30.38 33.13 2.22
CA SER A 478 31.81 32.81 2.23
C SER A 478 32.35 32.71 3.66
N ILE A 479 33.47 31.99 3.83
CA ILE A 479 34.19 31.94 5.11
C ILE A 479 34.70 33.32 5.53
N SER A 480 35.09 34.18 4.57
CA SER A 480 35.59 35.52 4.86
C SER A 480 34.53 36.41 5.51
N GLN A 481 33.26 36.28 5.08
CA GLN A 481 32.13 36.95 5.72
C GLN A 481 31.90 36.44 7.15
N LEU A 482 32.04 35.14 7.37
CA LEU A 482 31.92 34.54 8.70
C LEU A 482 33.05 35.02 9.63
N ASP A 483 34.31 34.98 9.20
CA ASP A 483 35.46 35.35 10.02
C ASP A 483 35.41 36.83 10.43
N ARG A 484 35.00 37.70 9.49
CA ARG A 484 34.74 39.11 9.77
C ARG A 484 33.64 39.28 10.82
N THR A 485 32.53 38.57 10.66
CA THR A 485 31.40 38.62 11.61
C THR A 485 31.83 38.12 13.00
N LEU A 486 32.55 37.00 13.09
CA LEU A 486 33.05 36.47 14.37
C LEU A 486 33.99 37.46 15.06
N THR A 487 34.82 38.17 14.29
CA THR A 487 35.70 39.22 14.83
C THR A 487 34.89 40.38 15.41
N LEU A 488 33.84 40.84 14.72
CA LEU A 488 32.96 41.89 15.21
C LEU A 488 32.17 41.46 16.45
N LEU A 489 31.69 40.22 16.48
CA LEU A 489 30.97 39.66 17.63
C LEU A 489 31.85 39.60 18.89
N ARG A 490 33.14 39.32 18.77
CA ARG A 490 34.09 39.39 19.89
C ARG A 490 34.32 40.81 20.41
N GLY A 491 34.04 41.82 19.59
CA GLY A 491 34.13 43.23 19.99
C GLY A 491 32.90 43.73 20.75
N VAL A 492 31.82 42.94 20.85
CA VAL A 492 30.63 43.30 21.61
C VAL A 492 30.94 43.19 23.11
N GLU A 493 30.67 44.26 23.84
CA GLU A 493 30.89 44.30 25.29
C GLU A 493 30.12 43.16 25.99
N GLY A 494 30.82 42.36 26.79
CA GLY A 494 30.27 41.19 27.47
C GLY A 494 30.47 39.87 26.72
N VAL A 495 30.87 39.86 25.44
CA VAL A 495 31.21 38.62 24.73
C VAL A 495 32.60 38.14 25.16
N VAL A 496 32.67 36.91 25.69
CA VAL A 496 33.91 36.23 26.10
C VAL A 496 34.51 35.47 24.91
N SER A 497 33.67 34.80 24.14
CA SER A 497 34.08 33.94 23.04
C SER A 497 33.03 33.93 21.93
N ALA A 498 33.46 34.01 20.68
CA ALA A 498 32.61 33.77 19.52
C ALA A 498 33.35 32.86 18.54
N ARG A 499 32.74 31.72 18.24
CA ARG A 499 33.33 30.67 17.41
C ARG A 499 32.27 29.96 16.57
N ARG A 500 32.72 29.32 15.49
CA ARG A 500 31.93 28.33 14.78
C ARG A 500 31.79 27.06 15.64
N ALA A 501 30.63 26.42 15.58
CA ALA A 501 30.31 25.21 16.36
C ALA A 501 31.22 24.02 16.05
#